data_AF-A0A434HCF7-F1
#
_entry.id   AF-A0A434HCF7-F1
#
_cell.length_a   1.000
_cell.length_b   1.000
_cell.length_c   1.000
_cell.angle_alpha   90.00
_cell.angle_beta   90.00
_cell.angle_gamma   90.00
#
_symmetry.space_group_name_H-M   'P 1'
#
loop_
_entity.id
_entity.type
_entity.pdbx_description
1 polymer ?
#
loop_
_entity_poly.entity_id
_entity_poly.type
_entity_poly.pdbx_seq_one_letter_code
_entity_poly.pdbx_strand_id
1 'polypeptide(L)'
;ARHGHVDENYMAEQVRRADTTEGDIDTLSHRIAQIRTWTFVSNRPGWLADQAHWQEKTREIEDRLSDALHERLTKRFVDRRTSVLMRRLRENTMPEAEISPTGTVLVEGHHVGELQGFRFTADQTAGGEDAKAVRTAAQKALAAEFESRAERFGASANGDIALGSDGTLRWIGAPIGTLVSGEDALKPRLVLLADEQLTGPARDKVATRAERFVNFQIESLLKPLVDLKNADQISGIGRGIAFQLVENFGLINRRDIAEEMKSLDQEGRAALRRLGVRFGAYHVFVPALIKPAPAGLVTLLWALKNDGKDKPGFGDVVHALASGRTSVVIDPAFDKTFYKLAGYRNLGRRAVRIDILERLADLIRPATNWKPGLGQRPDGAYDGQSFMVTPPMMSILGATADDMEEILKGLGYRAEPKPAVEVKARLEAQDNAAREAAVAKLATEEAARAEQAKAAEAAATDAAAEAAVEGSEPASDAVAVSETAVEIPAEITSDAAAEPAAPAVEEQADAPVETEQDEA
;
A
#
# COMPACT_ATOMS: atom_id res chain seq x y z
N ALA A 1 -52.94 -65.60 -26.72
CA ALA A 1 -52.03 -66.49 -27.47
C ALA A 1 -52.46 -66.79 -28.93
N ARG A 2 -53.53 -66.21 -29.49
CA ARG A 2 -53.94 -66.48 -30.90
C ARG A 2 -53.22 -65.65 -31.98
N HIS A 3 -52.47 -64.60 -31.63
CA HIS A 3 -51.84 -63.68 -32.62
C HIS A 3 -50.34 -63.39 -32.40
N GLY A 4 -49.66 -64.05 -31.45
CA GLY A 4 -48.21 -63.87 -31.24
C GLY A 4 -47.78 -62.54 -30.57
N HIS A 5 -48.66 -61.55 -30.48
CA HIS A 5 -48.45 -60.28 -29.78
C HIS A 5 -49.50 -60.05 -28.68
N VAL A 6 -49.23 -59.09 -27.79
CA VAL A 6 -50.18 -58.56 -26.78
C VAL A 6 -51.34 -57.88 -27.51
N ASP A 7 -52.54 -57.98 -26.94
CA ASP A 7 -53.74 -57.32 -27.48
C ASP A 7 -53.59 -55.79 -27.33
N GLU A 8 -53.62 -55.07 -28.46
CA GLU A 8 -53.44 -53.62 -28.47
C GLU A 8 -54.58 -52.87 -27.78
N ASN A 9 -55.80 -53.41 -27.78
CA ASN A 9 -56.91 -52.81 -27.05
C ASN A 9 -56.69 -52.90 -25.54
N TYR A 10 -56.13 -54.01 -25.09
CA TYR A 10 -55.77 -54.20 -23.69
C TYR A 10 -54.67 -53.23 -23.27
N MET A 11 -53.61 -53.09 -24.07
CA MET A 11 -52.54 -52.12 -23.79
C MET A 11 -53.08 -50.69 -23.78
N ALA A 12 -53.91 -50.33 -24.76
CA ALA A 12 -54.52 -49.01 -24.85
C ALA A 12 -55.35 -48.67 -23.60
N GLU A 13 -56.09 -49.63 -23.06
CA GLU A 13 -56.88 -49.44 -21.85
C GLU A 13 -55.99 -49.21 -20.62
N GLN A 14 -54.92 -49.98 -20.47
CA GLN A 14 -54.01 -49.86 -19.32
C GLN A 14 -53.20 -48.56 -19.36
N VAL A 15 -52.70 -48.18 -20.54
CA VAL A 15 -52.01 -46.91 -20.76
C VAL A 15 -52.95 -45.73 -20.47
N ARG A 16 -54.21 -45.79 -20.91
CA ARG A 16 -55.22 -44.74 -20.64
C ARG A 16 -55.53 -44.57 -19.16
N ARG A 17 -55.52 -45.65 -18.36
CA ARG A 17 -55.74 -45.57 -16.90
C ARG A 17 -54.60 -44.87 -16.16
N ALA A 18 -53.37 -44.98 -16.67
CA ALA A 18 -52.21 -44.30 -16.10
C ALA A 18 -52.11 -42.83 -16.57
N ASP A 19 -52.72 -42.48 -17.70
CA ASP A 19 -52.68 -41.15 -18.32
C ASP A 19 -53.61 -40.12 -17.63
N THR A 20 -53.33 -39.81 -16.37
CA THR A 20 -54.00 -38.73 -15.65
C THR A 20 -53.04 -38.12 -14.63
N THR A 21 -52.92 -36.79 -14.64
CA THR A 21 -52.02 -36.04 -13.75
C THR A 21 -52.66 -35.63 -12.41
N GLU A 22 -53.95 -35.90 -12.21
CA GLU A 22 -54.69 -35.61 -10.96
C GLU A 22 -54.39 -36.62 -9.85
N GLY A 23 -54.32 -36.19 -8.58
CA GLY A 23 -54.11 -37.07 -7.42
C GLY A 23 -53.23 -36.46 -6.34
N ASP A 24 -52.65 -37.28 -5.47
CA ASP A 24 -51.56 -36.90 -4.57
C ASP A 24 -50.21 -37.47 -5.08
N ILE A 25 -49.15 -37.31 -4.28
CA ILE A 25 -47.80 -37.81 -4.61
C ILE A 25 -47.81 -39.34 -4.76
N ASP A 26 -48.54 -40.04 -3.89
CA ASP A 26 -48.59 -41.50 -3.89
C ASP A 26 -49.36 -42.02 -5.12
N THR A 27 -50.46 -41.35 -5.48
CA THR A 27 -51.24 -41.64 -6.68
C THR A 27 -50.40 -41.47 -7.96
N LEU A 28 -49.66 -40.36 -8.07
CA LEU A 28 -48.78 -40.14 -9.23
C LEU A 28 -47.63 -41.13 -9.29
N SER A 29 -47.00 -41.42 -8.15
CA SER A 29 -45.90 -42.39 -8.07
C SER A 29 -46.35 -43.78 -8.51
N HIS A 30 -47.55 -44.20 -8.11
CA HIS A 30 -48.13 -45.47 -8.54
C HIS A 30 -48.41 -45.50 -10.04
N ARG A 31 -48.91 -44.41 -10.63
CA ARG A 31 -49.15 -44.32 -12.09
C ARG A 31 -47.85 -44.32 -12.89
N ILE A 32 -46.79 -43.68 -12.40
CA ILE A 32 -45.46 -43.75 -13.01
C ILE A 32 -44.93 -45.19 -12.99
N ALA A 33 -45.10 -45.92 -11.89
CA ALA A 33 -44.71 -47.33 -11.84
C ALA A 33 -45.50 -48.19 -12.85
N GLN A 34 -46.80 -47.92 -13.01
CA GLN A 34 -47.63 -48.59 -14.01
C GLN A 34 -47.18 -48.27 -15.44
N ILE A 35 -46.96 -46.99 -15.79
CA ILE A 35 -46.55 -46.63 -17.16
C ILE A 35 -45.16 -47.18 -17.50
N ARG A 36 -44.22 -47.23 -16.54
CA ARG A 36 -42.90 -47.86 -16.74
C ARG A 36 -42.98 -49.33 -17.10
N THR A 37 -43.96 -50.04 -16.54
CA THR A 37 -44.21 -51.44 -16.91
C THR A 37 -44.62 -51.55 -18.39
N TRP A 38 -45.44 -50.62 -18.87
CA TRP A 38 -45.85 -50.56 -20.27
C TRP A 38 -44.75 -50.05 -21.19
N THR A 39 -43.89 -49.13 -20.74
CA THR A 39 -42.67 -48.71 -21.44
C THR A 39 -41.71 -49.89 -21.61
N PHE A 40 -41.58 -50.76 -20.60
CA PHE A 40 -40.78 -51.98 -20.76
C PHE A 40 -41.38 -52.94 -21.79
N VAL A 41 -42.70 -53.18 -21.74
CA VAL A 41 -43.42 -54.02 -22.70
C VAL A 41 -43.28 -53.48 -24.13
N SER A 42 -43.37 -52.15 -24.32
CA SER A 42 -43.21 -51.51 -25.63
C SER A 42 -41.78 -51.58 -26.17
N ASN A 43 -40.79 -51.79 -25.34
CA ASN A 43 -39.40 -51.98 -25.78
C ASN A 43 -39.03 -53.43 -26.11
N ARG A 44 -39.94 -54.40 -25.91
CA ARG A 44 -39.66 -55.82 -26.18
C ARG A 44 -39.99 -56.19 -27.65
N PRO A 45 -39.00 -56.61 -28.45
CA PRO A 45 -39.24 -56.96 -29.85
C PRO A 45 -40.25 -58.10 -30.03
N GLY A 46 -41.19 -57.92 -30.96
CA GLY A 46 -42.17 -58.95 -31.33
C GLY A 46 -43.34 -59.12 -30.36
N TRP A 47 -43.46 -58.30 -29.33
CA TRP A 47 -44.56 -58.36 -28.36
C TRP A 47 -45.76 -57.49 -28.72
N LEU A 48 -45.59 -56.50 -29.59
CA LEU A 48 -46.65 -55.57 -30.04
C LEU A 48 -46.67 -55.50 -31.56
N ALA A 49 -47.83 -55.19 -32.14
CA ALA A 49 -47.96 -55.05 -33.58
C ALA A 49 -47.37 -53.71 -34.06
N ASP A 50 -47.65 -52.61 -33.35
CA ASP A 50 -47.03 -51.30 -33.56
C ASP A 50 -46.13 -50.86 -32.39
N GLN A 51 -44.89 -51.36 -32.39
CA GLN A 51 -43.96 -51.13 -31.30
C GLN A 51 -43.53 -49.65 -31.16
N ALA A 52 -43.30 -48.97 -32.29
CA ALA A 52 -42.81 -47.60 -32.30
C ALA A 52 -43.87 -46.62 -31.75
N HIS A 53 -45.14 -46.80 -32.13
CA HIS A 53 -46.24 -46.01 -31.59
C HIS A 53 -46.34 -46.12 -30.07
N TRP A 54 -46.28 -47.35 -29.54
CA TRP A 54 -46.42 -47.58 -28.10
C TRP A 54 -45.22 -47.10 -27.29
N GLN A 55 -43.99 -47.16 -27.83
CA GLN A 55 -42.81 -46.58 -27.19
C GLN A 55 -42.93 -45.06 -27.02
N GLU A 56 -43.38 -44.37 -28.07
CA GLU A 56 -43.58 -42.91 -28.04
C GLU A 56 -44.71 -42.55 -27.06
N LYS A 57 -45.83 -43.28 -27.12
CA LYS A 57 -47.00 -43.00 -26.27
C LYS A 57 -46.73 -43.19 -24.79
N THR A 58 -46.05 -44.26 -24.39
CA THR A 58 -45.74 -44.50 -22.97
C THR A 58 -44.72 -43.49 -22.44
N ARG A 59 -43.76 -43.06 -23.27
CA ARG A 59 -42.78 -42.02 -22.92
C ARG A 59 -43.45 -40.66 -22.69
N GLU A 60 -44.33 -40.23 -23.60
CA GLU A 60 -45.08 -38.97 -23.47
C GLU A 60 -45.88 -38.91 -22.15
N ILE A 61 -46.48 -40.04 -21.76
CA ILE A 61 -47.26 -40.14 -20.50
C ILE A 61 -46.34 -40.12 -19.29
N GLU A 62 -45.21 -40.83 -19.33
CA GLU A 62 -44.22 -40.84 -18.25
C GLU A 62 -43.64 -39.45 -17.98
N ASP A 63 -43.33 -38.69 -19.02
CA ASP A 63 -42.83 -37.31 -18.92
C ASP A 63 -43.89 -36.41 -18.24
N ARG A 64 -45.14 -36.44 -18.71
CA ARG A 64 -46.24 -35.65 -18.11
C ARG A 64 -46.52 -36.00 -16.65
N LEU A 65 -46.47 -37.29 -16.29
CA LEU A 65 -46.67 -37.72 -14.91
C LEU A 65 -45.50 -37.31 -14.01
N SER A 66 -44.27 -37.35 -14.53
CA SER A 66 -43.06 -36.95 -13.81
C SER A 66 -43.05 -35.45 -13.51
N ASP A 67 -43.47 -34.62 -14.48
CA ASP A 67 -43.62 -33.17 -14.29
C ASP A 67 -44.67 -32.86 -13.20
N ALA A 68 -45.84 -33.50 -13.27
CA ALA A 68 -46.90 -33.33 -12.28
C ALA A 68 -46.46 -33.75 -10.86
N LEU A 69 -45.64 -34.80 -10.76
CA LEU A 69 -45.09 -35.27 -9.48
C LEU A 69 -44.11 -34.23 -8.92
N HIS A 70 -43.24 -33.69 -9.78
CA HIS A 70 -42.27 -32.67 -9.39
C HIS A 70 -42.97 -31.40 -8.89
N GLU A 71 -44.02 -30.94 -9.59
CA GLU A 71 -44.82 -29.79 -9.16
C GLU A 71 -45.44 -30.00 -7.77
N ARG A 72 -45.98 -31.20 -7.50
CA ARG A 72 -46.57 -31.53 -6.17
C ARG A 72 -45.55 -31.63 -5.06
N LEU A 73 -44.36 -32.17 -5.35
CA LEU A 73 -43.25 -32.21 -4.38
C LEU A 73 -42.82 -30.79 -3.99
N THR A 74 -42.66 -29.90 -4.98
CA THR A 74 -42.31 -28.50 -4.75
C THR A 74 -43.38 -27.78 -3.93
N LYS A 75 -44.67 -27.92 -4.28
CA LYS A 75 -45.78 -27.33 -3.53
C LYS A 75 -45.82 -27.79 -2.07
N ARG A 76 -45.64 -29.08 -1.79
CA ARG A 76 -45.67 -29.63 -0.42
C ARG A 76 -44.53 -29.14 0.47
N PHE A 77 -43.35 -28.89 -0.10
CA PHE A 77 -42.22 -28.31 0.63
C PHE A 77 -42.45 -26.83 0.98
N VAL A 78 -43.12 -26.09 0.09
CA VAL A 78 -43.52 -24.70 0.33
C VAL A 78 -44.62 -24.63 1.39
N ASP A 79 -45.68 -25.43 1.29
CA ASP A 79 -46.81 -25.42 2.24
C ASP A 79 -46.43 -25.81 3.68
N ARG A 80 -45.46 -26.73 3.86
CA ARG A 80 -44.98 -27.10 5.20
C ARG A 80 -44.19 -25.96 5.86
N ARG A 81 -43.51 -25.12 5.09
CA ARG A 81 -42.83 -23.90 5.58
C ARG A 81 -43.85 -22.83 5.96
N THR A 82 -44.85 -22.59 5.13
CA THR A 82 -45.89 -21.56 5.37
C THR A 82 -46.78 -21.89 6.57
N SER A 83 -47.10 -23.17 6.78
CA SER A 83 -47.99 -23.60 7.87
C SER A 83 -47.38 -23.52 9.28
N VAL A 84 -46.06 -23.68 9.42
CA VAL A 84 -45.35 -23.52 10.70
C VAL A 84 -45.26 -22.04 11.09
N LEU A 85 -44.99 -21.17 10.11
CA LEU A 85 -44.92 -19.72 10.30
C LEU A 85 -46.30 -19.13 10.67
N MET A 86 -47.36 -19.53 9.94
CA MET A 86 -48.73 -19.05 10.16
C MET A 86 -49.32 -19.45 11.51
N ARG A 87 -48.92 -20.62 12.05
CA ARG A 87 -49.38 -21.06 13.38
C ARG A 87 -48.87 -20.16 14.49
N ARG A 88 -47.65 -19.62 14.36
CA ARG A 88 -47.00 -18.78 15.39
C ARG A 88 -47.25 -17.28 15.19
N LEU A 89 -47.48 -16.83 13.96
CA LEU A 89 -47.97 -15.48 13.69
C LEU A 89 -49.36 -15.24 14.29
N ARG A 90 -50.21 -16.27 14.35
CA ARG A 90 -51.51 -16.23 15.07
C ARG A 90 -51.36 -16.19 16.60
N GLU A 91 -50.20 -16.55 17.15
CA GLU A 91 -49.91 -16.55 18.59
C GLU A 91 -49.35 -15.21 19.09
N ASN A 92 -49.33 -14.14 18.27
CA ASN A 92 -48.85 -12.80 18.64
C ASN A 92 -47.40 -12.76 19.16
N THR A 93 -46.62 -13.81 18.88
CA THR A 93 -45.21 -13.88 19.25
C THR A 93 -44.41 -13.24 18.10
N MET A 94 -43.71 -12.14 18.37
CA MET A 94 -42.87 -11.50 17.36
C MET A 94 -41.78 -12.49 16.90
N PRO A 95 -41.51 -12.63 15.60
CA PRO A 95 -40.45 -13.50 15.11
C PRO A 95 -39.10 -13.07 15.71
N GLU A 96 -38.39 -14.01 16.32
CA GLU A 96 -37.04 -13.76 16.83
C GLU A 96 -36.03 -13.83 15.67
N ALA A 97 -35.22 -12.77 15.55
CA ALA A 97 -34.15 -12.70 14.58
C ALA A 97 -32.80 -12.86 15.31
N GLU A 98 -31.97 -13.76 14.78
CA GLU A 98 -30.64 -14.05 15.29
C GLU A 98 -29.60 -13.52 14.30
N ILE A 99 -28.58 -12.82 14.79
CA ILE A 99 -27.47 -12.31 13.98
C ILE A 99 -26.21 -13.01 14.42
N SER A 100 -25.58 -13.76 13.51
CA SER A 100 -24.35 -14.46 13.81
C SER A 100 -23.16 -13.48 13.92
N PRO A 101 -22.07 -13.87 14.60
CA PRO A 101 -20.84 -13.07 14.61
C PRO A 101 -20.25 -12.84 13.22
N THR A 102 -20.53 -13.72 12.25
CA THR A 102 -20.12 -13.59 10.84
C THR A 102 -20.96 -12.58 10.07
N GLY A 103 -22.03 -12.05 10.67
CA GLY A 103 -22.95 -11.11 10.04
C GLY A 103 -24.13 -11.76 9.31
N THR A 104 -24.29 -13.08 9.39
CA THR A 104 -25.45 -13.77 8.81
C THR A 104 -26.69 -13.47 9.64
N VAL A 105 -27.76 -12.99 9.01
CA VAL A 105 -29.03 -12.65 9.67
C VAL A 105 -30.05 -13.74 9.39
N LEU A 106 -30.53 -14.37 10.46
CA LEU A 106 -31.52 -15.43 10.44
C LEU A 106 -32.81 -14.93 11.11
N VAL A 107 -33.97 -15.26 10.57
CA VAL A 107 -35.27 -15.05 11.22
C VAL A 107 -35.96 -16.39 11.33
N GLU A 108 -36.19 -16.87 12.56
CA GLU A 108 -36.74 -18.20 12.83
C GLU A 108 -36.00 -19.33 12.08
N GLY A 109 -34.66 -19.26 12.02
CA GLY A 109 -33.81 -20.23 11.33
C GLY A 109 -33.74 -20.08 9.80
N HIS A 110 -34.38 -19.07 9.21
CA HIS A 110 -34.33 -18.79 7.77
C HIS A 110 -33.31 -17.69 7.47
N HIS A 111 -32.47 -17.91 6.46
CA HIS A 111 -31.54 -16.89 5.98
C HIS A 111 -32.28 -15.71 5.34
N VAL A 112 -32.03 -14.51 5.86
CA VAL A 112 -32.69 -13.28 5.38
C VAL A 112 -31.68 -12.32 4.74
N GLY A 113 -30.40 -12.45 5.05
CA GLY A 113 -29.34 -11.65 4.44
C GLY A 113 -28.08 -11.56 5.28
N GLU A 114 -27.20 -10.63 4.90
CA GLU A 114 -25.89 -10.44 5.52
C GLU A 114 -25.68 -8.99 5.99
N LEU A 115 -24.99 -8.86 7.12
CA LEU A 115 -24.68 -7.61 7.80
C LEU A 115 -23.17 -7.34 7.75
N GLN A 116 -22.76 -6.44 6.86
CA GLN A 116 -21.37 -6.00 6.72
C GLN A 116 -21.19 -4.60 7.31
N GLY A 117 -20.36 -4.49 8.34
CA GLY A 117 -20.18 -3.22 9.05
C GLY A 117 -21.50 -2.74 9.63
N PHE A 118 -22.02 -1.65 9.07
CA PHE A 118 -23.30 -1.04 9.42
C PHE A 118 -24.35 -1.10 8.29
N ARG A 119 -24.16 -1.96 7.27
CA ARG A 119 -25.11 -2.17 6.17
C ARG A 119 -25.62 -3.59 6.12
N PHE A 120 -26.92 -3.74 5.94
CA PHE A 120 -27.60 -5.00 5.74
C PHE A 120 -27.93 -5.18 4.25
N THR A 121 -27.56 -6.34 3.71
CA THR A 121 -27.93 -6.76 2.35
C THR A 121 -28.91 -7.92 2.46
N ALA A 122 -30.16 -7.67 2.07
CA ALA A 122 -31.19 -8.71 2.08
C ALA A 122 -30.94 -9.75 0.98
N ASP A 123 -31.19 -11.02 1.30
CA ASP A 123 -31.19 -12.11 0.34
C ASP A 123 -32.45 -12.02 -0.55
N GLN A 124 -32.25 -12.02 -1.87
CA GLN A 124 -33.35 -11.95 -2.84
C GLN A 124 -34.18 -13.23 -2.88
N THR A 125 -33.63 -14.36 -2.41
CA THR A 125 -34.32 -15.66 -2.38
C THR A 125 -35.28 -15.82 -1.19
N ALA A 126 -35.22 -14.91 -0.21
CA ALA A 126 -36.13 -14.86 0.94
C ALA A 126 -37.54 -14.28 0.59
N GLY A 127 -37.89 -14.21 -0.70
CA GLY A 127 -39.18 -13.69 -1.18
C GLY A 127 -40.32 -14.70 -1.03
N GLY A 128 -41.35 -14.33 -0.28
CA GLY A 128 -42.59 -15.10 -0.10
C GLY A 128 -43.71 -14.22 0.49
N GLU A 129 -44.90 -14.80 0.73
CA GLU A 129 -46.04 -14.07 1.31
C GLU A 129 -45.69 -13.40 2.66
N ASP A 130 -44.73 -13.97 3.40
CA ASP A 130 -44.28 -13.50 4.72
C ASP A 130 -43.08 -12.53 4.68
N ALA A 131 -42.59 -12.17 3.48
CA ALA A 131 -41.39 -11.32 3.33
C ALA A 131 -41.51 -9.98 4.05
N LYS A 132 -42.73 -9.44 4.20
CA LYS A 132 -42.96 -8.19 4.95
C LYS A 132 -42.74 -8.38 6.45
N ALA A 133 -43.28 -9.45 7.04
CA ALA A 133 -43.14 -9.73 8.47
C ALA A 133 -41.70 -10.06 8.83
N VAL A 134 -41.04 -10.91 8.02
CA VAL A 134 -39.63 -11.27 8.16
C VAL A 134 -38.74 -10.03 8.07
N ARG A 135 -38.99 -9.13 7.11
CA ARG A 135 -38.23 -7.88 6.99
C ARG A 135 -38.42 -6.99 8.22
N THR A 136 -39.64 -6.84 8.74
CA THR A 136 -39.88 -6.03 9.95
C THR A 136 -39.18 -6.61 11.18
N ALA A 137 -39.18 -7.94 11.36
CA ALA A 137 -38.46 -8.61 12.44
C ALA A 137 -36.94 -8.39 12.33
N ALA A 138 -36.38 -8.60 11.14
CA ALA A 138 -34.96 -8.34 10.87
C ALA A 138 -34.59 -6.88 11.16
N GLN A 139 -35.40 -5.92 10.71
CA GLN A 139 -35.17 -4.48 10.94
C GLN A 139 -35.11 -4.10 12.42
N LYS A 140 -35.97 -4.68 13.26
CA LYS A 140 -35.95 -4.44 14.70
C LYS A 140 -34.68 -5.01 15.37
N ALA A 141 -34.26 -6.20 14.97
CA ALA A 141 -33.04 -6.81 15.51
C ALA A 141 -31.77 -6.09 15.03
N LEU A 142 -31.75 -5.61 13.77
CA LEU A 142 -30.66 -4.82 13.21
C LEU A 142 -30.41 -3.53 14.00
N ALA A 143 -31.46 -2.86 14.49
CA ALA A 143 -31.31 -1.66 15.31
C ALA A 143 -30.52 -1.92 16.60
N ALA A 144 -30.89 -2.98 17.35
CA ALA A 144 -30.19 -3.36 18.58
C ALA A 144 -28.74 -3.82 18.30
N GLU A 145 -28.53 -4.58 17.22
CA GLU A 145 -27.19 -5.00 16.80
C GLU A 145 -26.32 -3.81 16.37
N PHE A 146 -26.88 -2.81 15.68
CA PHE A 146 -26.15 -1.59 15.33
C PHE A 146 -25.71 -0.80 16.54
N GLU A 147 -26.51 -0.73 17.60
CA GLU A 147 -26.10 -0.11 18.87
C GLU A 147 -24.91 -0.86 19.49
N SER A 148 -25.00 -2.18 19.59
CA SER A 148 -23.89 -3.01 20.12
C SER A 148 -22.61 -2.89 19.26
N ARG A 149 -22.75 -2.92 17.93
CA ARG A 149 -21.62 -2.72 17.01
C ARG A 149 -21.04 -1.32 17.11
N ALA A 150 -21.87 -0.29 17.29
CA ALA A 150 -21.40 1.08 17.48
C ALA A 150 -20.58 1.23 18.77
N GLU A 151 -20.95 0.53 19.84
CA GLU A 151 -20.16 0.46 21.07
C GLU A 151 -18.81 -0.24 20.86
N ARG A 152 -18.83 -1.42 20.24
CA ARG A 152 -17.61 -2.17 19.92
C ARG A 152 -16.67 -1.38 19.00
N PHE A 153 -17.21 -0.76 17.95
CA PHE A 153 -16.44 0.08 17.05
C PHE A 153 -15.89 1.30 17.78
N GLY A 154 -16.72 1.98 18.58
CA GLY A 154 -16.31 3.13 19.39
C GLY A 154 -15.14 2.83 20.34
N ALA A 155 -15.06 1.60 20.87
CA ALA A 155 -13.98 1.11 21.73
C ALA A 155 -12.81 0.45 20.98
N SER A 156 -12.90 0.27 19.65
CA SER A 156 -11.89 -0.46 18.87
C SER A 156 -10.55 0.27 18.79
N ALA A 157 -9.47 -0.50 18.73
CA ALA A 157 -8.12 0.03 18.56
C ALA A 157 -7.89 0.49 17.12
N ASN A 158 -6.87 1.33 16.88
CA ASN A 158 -6.53 1.75 15.52
C ASN A 158 -6.10 0.58 14.62
N GLY A 159 -5.57 -0.50 15.19
CA GLY A 159 -5.18 -1.70 14.43
C GLY A 159 -6.36 -2.44 13.78
N ASP A 160 -7.57 -2.26 14.30
CA ASP A 160 -8.79 -2.91 13.76
C ASP A 160 -9.39 -2.16 12.58
N ILE A 161 -8.88 -0.95 12.29
CA ILE A 161 -9.40 -0.04 11.28
C ILE A 161 -8.33 0.15 10.21
N ALA A 162 -8.74 0.05 8.95
CA ALA A 162 -7.86 0.28 7.79
C ALA A 162 -8.47 1.30 6.84
N LEU A 163 -7.63 2.20 6.31
CA LEU A 163 -7.99 3.09 5.21
C LEU A 163 -7.40 2.51 3.92
N GLY A 164 -8.27 2.15 2.98
CA GLY A 164 -7.87 1.68 1.65
C GLY A 164 -7.30 2.80 0.79
N SER A 165 -6.52 2.44 -0.23
CA SER A 165 -5.98 3.38 -1.22
C SER A 165 -7.07 4.05 -2.07
N ASP A 166 -8.25 3.44 -2.16
CA ASP A 166 -9.47 3.96 -2.77
C ASP A 166 -10.22 4.97 -1.87
N GLY A 167 -9.79 5.14 -0.62
CA GLY A 167 -10.44 5.95 0.40
C GLY A 167 -11.59 5.24 1.13
N THR A 168 -11.76 3.93 0.96
CA THR A 168 -12.73 3.15 1.74
C THR A 168 -12.19 2.87 3.13
N LEU A 169 -12.97 3.20 4.16
CA LEU A 169 -12.66 2.89 5.55
C LEU A 169 -13.27 1.54 5.92
N ARG A 170 -12.45 0.64 6.47
CA ARG A 170 -12.85 -0.72 6.86
C ARG A 170 -12.59 -0.96 8.33
N TRP A 171 -13.50 -1.67 8.99
CA TRP A 171 -13.35 -2.18 10.34
C TRP A 171 -13.41 -3.71 10.31
N ILE A 172 -12.31 -4.37 10.70
CA ILE A 172 -12.16 -5.84 10.65
C ILE A 172 -12.57 -6.37 9.25
N GLY A 173 -12.06 -5.71 8.21
CA GLY A 173 -12.32 -6.04 6.79
C GLY A 173 -13.64 -5.50 6.21
N ALA A 174 -14.66 -5.22 7.04
CA ALA A 174 -15.97 -4.75 6.58
C ALA A 174 -15.98 -3.24 6.29
N PRO A 175 -16.54 -2.77 5.15
CA PRO A 175 -16.61 -1.35 4.83
C PRO A 175 -17.59 -0.61 5.75
N ILE A 176 -17.16 0.52 6.31
CA ILE A 176 -17.96 1.35 7.23
C ILE A 176 -18.07 2.80 6.78
N GLY A 177 -17.27 3.24 5.83
CA GLY A 177 -17.25 4.61 5.37
C GLY A 177 -16.41 4.79 4.11
N THR A 178 -16.53 5.95 3.48
CA THR A 178 -15.66 6.37 2.37
C THR A 178 -15.28 7.83 2.54
N LEU A 179 -14.04 8.15 2.17
CA LEU A 179 -13.57 9.52 2.13
C LEU A 179 -14.04 10.22 0.86
N VAL A 180 -14.48 11.47 1.04
CA VAL A 180 -14.85 12.40 -0.02
C VAL A 180 -14.09 13.72 0.17
N SER A 181 -14.07 14.56 -0.87
CA SER A 181 -13.43 15.88 -0.77
C SER A 181 -14.01 16.68 0.41
N GLY A 182 -13.12 17.29 1.18
CA GLY A 182 -13.45 18.28 2.20
C GLY A 182 -13.11 19.70 1.75
N GLU A 183 -13.24 20.66 2.67
CA GLU A 183 -12.88 22.07 2.43
C GLU A 183 -11.37 22.27 2.33
N ASP A 184 -10.61 21.49 3.10
CA ASP A 184 -9.16 21.55 3.18
C ASP A 184 -8.54 20.28 2.58
N ALA A 185 -7.42 20.42 1.85
CA ALA A 185 -6.75 19.28 1.23
C ALA A 185 -6.28 18.23 2.25
N LEU A 186 -5.96 18.65 3.48
CA LEU A 186 -5.54 17.76 4.57
C LEU A 186 -6.69 17.39 5.52
N LYS A 187 -7.94 17.79 5.22
CA LYS A 187 -9.12 17.43 6.02
C LYS A 187 -10.23 16.90 5.10
N PRO A 188 -10.12 15.64 4.63
CA PRO A 188 -11.19 15.02 3.87
C PRO A 188 -12.43 14.87 4.74
N ARG A 189 -13.60 14.79 4.11
CA ARG A 189 -14.84 14.47 4.82
C ARG A 189 -15.07 12.96 4.78
N LEU A 190 -15.56 12.41 5.88
CA LEU A 190 -15.98 11.01 5.95
C LEU A 190 -17.48 10.90 5.68
N VAL A 191 -17.88 9.98 4.81
CA VAL A 191 -19.27 9.58 4.61
C VAL A 191 -19.42 8.16 5.14
N LEU A 192 -20.26 7.97 6.15
CA LEU A 192 -20.54 6.64 6.70
C LEU A 192 -21.35 5.80 5.72
N LEU A 193 -20.96 4.54 5.57
CA LEU A 193 -21.70 3.51 4.86
C LEU A 193 -22.52 2.75 5.90
N ALA A 194 -23.71 3.25 6.18
CA ALA A 194 -24.62 2.69 7.17
C ALA A 194 -26.07 2.77 6.70
N ASP A 195 -26.89 1.83 7.15
CA ASP A 195 -28.33 1.84 6.88
C ASP A 195 -29.08 2.77 7.86
N GLU A 196 -30.34 3.06 7.52
CA GLU A 196 -31.19 4.03 8.23
C GLU A 196 -31.43 3.70 9.70
N GLN A 197 -31.22 2.44 10.13
CA GLN A 197 -31.44 2.03 11.51
C GLN A 197 -30.31 2.49 12.44
N LEU A 198 -29.13 2.82 11.91
CA LEU A 198 -28.05 3.44 12.69
C LEU A 198 -28.37 4.93 12.90
N THR A 199 -28.97 5.27 14.04
CA THR A 199 -29.43 6.63 14.34
C THR A 199 -28.93 7.16 15.69
N GLY A 200 -29.12 8.46 15.90
CA GLY A 200 -28.90 9.12 17.18
C GLY A 200 -27.49 8.89 17.76
N PRO A 201 -27.38 8.62 19.08
CA PRO A 201 -26.09 8.49 19.76
C PRO A 201 -25.19 7.38 19.21
N ALA A 202 -25.76 6.30 18.68
CA ALA A 202 -24.99 5.21 18.08
C ALA A 202 -24.28 5.68 16.80
N ARG A 203 -24.99 6.42 15.94
CA ARG A 203 -24.42 6.99 14.72
C ARG A 203 -23.31 7.99 15.02
N ASP A 204 -23.54 8.89 15.99
CA ASP A 204 -22.56 9.91 16.38
C ASP A 204 -21.27 9.29 16.94
N LYS A 205 -21.40 8.19 17.69
CA LYS A 205 -20.28 7.40 18.21
C LYS A 205 -19.44 6.80 17.07
N VAL A 206 -20.10 6.23 16.06
CA VAL A 206 -19.42 5.69 14.86
C VAL A 206 -18.74 6.82 14.08
N ALA A 207 -19.42 7.92 13.81
CA ALA A 207 -18.86 9.06 13.10
C ALA A 207 -17.60 9.59 13.81
N THR A 208 -17.71 9.89 15.11
CA THR A 208 -16.62 10.43 15.93
C THR A 208 -15.41 9.51 15.94
N ARG A 209 -15.63 8.19 16.10
CA ARG A 209 -14.53 7.22 16.14
C ARG A 209 -13.82 7.10 14.79
N ALA A 210 -14.59 7.06 13.71
CA ALA A 210 -14.07 6.94 12.35
C ALA A 210 -13.31 8.20 11.93
N GLU A 211 -13.84 9.39 12.21
CA GLU A 211 -13.15 10.67 12.00
C GLU A 211 -11.85 10.75 12.81
N ARG A 212 -11.86 10.32 14.08
CA ARG A 212 -10.64 10.25 14.91
C ARG A 212 -9.57 9.37 14.27
N PHE A 213 -9.93 8.24 13.69
CA PHE A 213 -8.98 7.37 12.99
C PHE A 213 -8.42 8.03 11.72
N VAL A 214 -9.27 8.65 10.91
CA VAL A 214 -8.83 9.36 9.69
C VAL A 214 -7.87 10.49 10.04
N ASN A 215 -8.20 11.29 11.06
CA ASN A 215 -7.32 12.35 11.56
C ASN A 215 -5.98 11.77 12.06
N PHE A 216 -6.01 10.68 12.83
CA PHE A 216 -4.80 9.99 13.28
C PHE A 216 -3.92 9.54 12.10
N GLN A 217 -4.50 8.98 11.04
CA GLN A 217 -3.73 8.56 9.85
C GLN A 217 -3.05 9.75 9.16
N ILE A 218 -3.79 10.86 8.98
CA ILE A 218 -3.27 12.08 8.36
C ILE A 218 -2.18 12.69 9.24
N GLU A 219 -2.42 12.86 10.53
CA GLU A 219 -1.47 13.43 11.48
C GLU A 219 -0.23 12.56 11.68
N SER A 220 -0.34 11.24 11.48
CA SER A 220 0.79 10.32 11.60
C SER A 220 1.64 10.29 10.32
N LEU A 221 1.00 10.11 9.16
CA LEU A 221 1.70 9.95 7.88
C LEU A 221 2.13 11.29 7.27
N LEU A 222 1.31 12.32 7.43
CA LEU A 222 1.54 13.66 6.88
C LEU A 222 1.93 14.66 7.96
N LYS A 223 2.44 14.19 9.10
CA LYS A 223 2.91 15.03 10.22
C LYS A 223 3.69 16.26 9.76
N PRO A 224 4.70 16.16 8.86
CA PRO A 224 5.46 17.32 8.45
C PRO A 224 4.63 18.40 7.76
N LEU A 225 3.57 18.05 7.01
CA LEU A 225 2.68 19.02 6.39
C LEU A 225 1.80 19.72 7.43
N VAL A 226 1.30 18.95 8.40
CA VAL A 226 0.52 19.50 9.52
C VAL A 226 1.38 20.47 10.33
N ASP A 227 2.62 20.07 10.66
CA ASP A 227 3.56 20.90 11.40
C ASP A 227 3.96 22.16 10.61
N LEU A 228 4.24 22.05 9.30
CA LEU A 228 4.52 23.21 8.43
C LEU A 228 3.35 24.19 8.37
N LYS A 229 2.12 23.67 8.26
CA LYS A 229 0.91 24.49 8.23
C LYS A 229 0.72 25.27 9.53
N ASN A 230 0.95 24.61 10.66
CA ASN A 230 0.77 25.18 12.00
C ASN A 230 2.02 25.92 12.52
N ALA A 231 3.08 26.06 11.71
CA ALA A 231 4.32 26.71 12.12
C ALA A 231 4.23 28.24 12.14
N ASP A 232 3.57 28.79 13.15
CA ASP A 232 3.41 30.24 13.36
C ASP A 232 4.71 30.93 13.81
N GLN A 233 5.68 30.16 14.32
CA GLN A 233 7.02 30.64 14.68
C GLN A 233 7.87 31.02 13.45
N ILE A 234 7.47 30.60 12.25
CA ILE A 234 8.16 30.97 11.02
C ILE A 234 7.48 32.22 10.46
N SER A 235 8.25 33.27 10.21
CA SER A 235 7.76 34.55 9.70
C SER A 235 8.30 34.86 8.30
N GLY A 236 7.74 35.90 7.68
CA GLY A 236 8.21 36.44 6.40
C GLY A 236 8.28 35.40 5.27
N ILE A 237 9.42 35.38 4.56
CA ILE A 237 9.66 34.52 3.40
C ILE A 237 9.61 33.04 3.79
N GLY A 238 10.10 32.67 4.98
CA GLY A 238 10.04 31.29 5.47
C GLY A 238 8.60 30.78 5.58
N ARG A 239 7.66 31.63 6.04
CA ARG A 239 6.24 31.29 6.14
C ARG A 239 5.63 31.10 4.75
N GLY A 240 5.99 31.96 3.79
CA GLY A 240 5.58 31.83 2.39
C GLY A 240 6.03 30.50 1.78
N ILE A 241 7.29 30.10 1.98
CA ILE A 241 7.80 28.81 1.51
C ILE A 241 7.10 27.64 2.19
N ALA A 242 6.83 27.72 3.50
CA ALA A 242 6.08 26.69 4.22
C ALA A 242 4.66 26.52 3.65
N PHE A 243 3.98 27.62 3.34
CA PHE A 243 2.66 27.59 2.71
C PHE A 243 2.70 26.94 1.33
N GLN A 244 3.63 27.34 0.47
CA GLN A 244 3.79 26.72 -0.85
C GLN A 244 4.13 25.22 -0.75
N LEU A 245 4.90 24.82 0.27
CA LEU A 245 5.21 23.42 0.51
C LEU A 245 3.93 22.67 0.87
N VAL A 246 3.10 23.19 1.77
CA VAL A 246 1.82 22.57 2.12
C VAL A 246 0.90 22.43 0.90
N GLU A 247 0.80 23.46 0.07
CA GLU A 247 0.00 23.42 -1.16
C GLU A 247 0.50 22.40 -2.19
N ASN A 248 1.81 22.17 -2.24
CA ASN A 248 2.44 21.21 -3.14
C ASN A 248 2.80 19.88 -2.46
N PHE A 249 2.15 19.55 -1.34
CA PHE A 249 2.35 18.30 -0.59
C PHE A 249 3.83 18.01 -0.23
N GLY A 250 4.56 19.08 0.05
CA GLY A 250 5.92 19.09 0.55
C GLY A 250 6.99 18.91 -0.53
N LEU A 251 6.68 19.28 -1.77
CA LEU A 251 7.58 19.13 -2.91
C LEU A 251 7.48 20.32 -3.87
N ILE A 252 8.55 21.10 -3.96
CA ILE A 252 8.66 22.24 -4.89
C ILE A 252 9.93 22.10 -5.72
N ASN A 253 9.84 22.39 -7.02
CA ASN A 253 11.01 22.56 -7.86
C ASN A 253 11.70 23.87 -7.48
N ARG A 254 12.97 23.79 -7.07
CA ARG A 254 13.71 24.93 -6.50
C ARG A 254 13.80 26.13 -7.45
N ARG A 255 13.77 25.88 -8.76
CA ARG A 255 13.78 26.95 -9.77
C ARG A 255 12.54 27.84 -9.73
N ASP A 256 11.41 27.30 -9.29
CA ASP A 256 10.12 28.01 -9.29
C ASP A 256 10.06 29.04 -8.14
N ILE A 257 10.95 28.91 -7.14
CA ILE A 257 11.06 29.77 -5.95
C ILE A 257 12.48 30.34 -5.77
N ALA A 258 13.18 30.60 -6.88
CA ALA A 258 14.60 30.96 -6.85
C ALA A 258 14.87 32.28 -6.09
N GLU A 259 14.00 33.28 -6.23
CA GLU A 259 14.14 34.60 -5.59
C GLU A 259 13.88 34.53 -4.08
N GLU A 260 12.88 33.75 -3.66
CA GLU A 260 12.60 33.47 -2.24
C GLU A 260 13.78 32.72 -1.63
N MET A 261 14.35 31.74 -2.34
CA MET A 261 15.49 30.97 -1.86
C MET A 261 16.76 31.81 -1.69
N LYS A 262 16.94 32.81 -2.55
CA LYS A 262 18.03 33.79 -2.46
C LYS A 262 17.84 34.74 -1.27
N SER A 263 16.60 35.16 -1.03
CA SER A 263 16.23 36.12 0.01
C SER A 263 16.03 35.49 1.39
N LEU A 264 15.83 34.17 1.46
CA LEU A 264 15.67 33.43 2.71
C LEU A 264 16.97 33.48 3.52
N ASP A 265 16.88 33.93 4.76
CA ASP A 265 18.00 34.02 5.69
C ASP A 265 18.36 32.68 6.33
N GLN A 266 19.42 32.66 7.14
CA GLN A 266 19.89 31.42 7.76
C GLN A 266 18.94 30.92 8.86
N GLU A 267 18.28 31.84 9.58
CA GLU A 267 17.31 31.52 10.61
C GLU A 267 16.08 30.84 10.01
N GLY A 268 15.48 31.42 8.95
CA GLY A 268 14.36 30.81 8.23
C GLY A 268 14.72 29.45 7.63
N ARG A 269 15.93 29.28 7.07
CA ARG A 269 16.40 27.96 6.61
C ARG A 269 16.51 26.97 7.77
N ALA A 270 17.04 27.38 8.92
CA ALA A 270 17.18 26.51 10.09
C ALA A 270 15.80 26.08 10.63
N ALA A 271 14.85 27.02 10.69
CA ALA A 271 13.48 26.75 11.12
C ALA A 271 12.79 25.72 10.19
N LEU A 272 12.88 25.90 8.87
CA LEU A 272 12.33 24.96 7.89
C LEU A 272 13.00 23.58 7.97
N ARG A 273 14.34 23.51 8.17
CA ARG A 273 15.04 22.24 8.38
C ARG A 273 14.54 21.50 9.62
N ARG A 274 14.22 22.22 10.71
CA ARG A 274 13.67 21.63 11.94
C ARG A 274 12.31 20.95 11.69
N LEU A 275 11.55 21.45 10.71
CA LEU A 275 10.28 20.87 10.26
C LEU A 275 10.46 19.78 9.18
N GLY A 276 11.69 19.33 8.93
CA GLY A 276 11.98 18.24 8.00
C GLY A 276 12.16 18.65 6.55
N VAL A 277 12.19 19.95 6.24
CA VAL A 277 12.45 20.45 4.88
C VAL A 277 13.92 20.27 4.53
N ARG A 278 14.19 19.72 3.34
CA ARG A 278 15.52 19.65 2.74
C ARG A 278 15.62 20.60 1.54
N PHE A 279 16.77 21.27 1.48
CA PHE A 279 17.12 22.18 0.39
C PHE A 279 18.11 21.45 -0.53
N GLY A 280 17.56 20.81 -1.55
CA GLY A 280 18.33 20.15 -2.61
C GLY A 280 18.88 21.12 -3.64
N ALA A 281 19.70 20.61 -4.55
CA ALA A 281 20.14 21.33 -5.75
C ALA A 281 18.96 21.64 -6.68
N TYR A 282 18.04 20.68 -6.86
CA TYR A 282 16.93 20.81 -7.81
C TYR A 282 15.57 21.02 -7.13
N HIS A 283 15.37 20.53 -5.91
CA HIS A 283 14.09 20.62 -5.20
C HIS A 283 14.22 21.15 -3.78
N VAL A 284 13.15 21.76 -3.29
CA VAL A 284 12.91 21.97 -1.86
C VAL A 284 11.78 21.00 -1.48
N PHE A 285 12.08 20.04 -0.60
CA PHE A 285 11.15 18.93 -0.35
C PHE A 285 11.26 18.35 1.05
N VAL A 286 10.25 17.59 1.47
CA VAL A 286 10.24 16.85 2.73
C VAL A 286 10.43 15.35 2.47
N PRO A 287 11.60 14.76 2.80
CA PRO A 287 11.90 13.36 2.46
C PRO A 287 10.93 12.33 3.05
N ALA A 288 10.31 12.63 4.19
CA ALA A 288 9.36 11.71 4.81
C ALA A 288 8.09 11.51 3.96
N LEU A 289 7.70 12.50 3.15
CA LEU A 289 6.45 12.49 2.40
C LEU A 289 6.53 11.73 1.07
N ILE A 290 7.74 11.51 0.55
CA ILE A 290 7.96 10.73 -0.68
C ILE A 290 8.15 9.23 -0.39
N LYS A 291 7.85 8.78 0.83
CA LYS A 291 7.77 7.36 1.19
C LYS A 291 6.41 6.79 0.74
N PRO A 292 6.31 5.46 0.50
CA PRO A 292 5.10 4.86 -0.07
C PRO A 292 3.79 5.20 0.65
N ALA A 293 3.73 5.07 1.97
CA ALA A 293 2.49 5.31 2.71
C ALA A 293 2.05 6.80 2.70
N PRO A 294 2.92 7.78 3.04
CA PRO A 294 2.58 9.21 2.88
C PRO A 294 2.25 9.60 1.45
N ALA A 295 3.01 9.14 0.46
CA ALA A 295 2.77 9.42 -0.96
C ALA A 295 1.42 8.86 -1.44
N GLY A 296 1.05 7.66 -0.98
CA GLY A 296 -0.25 7.07 -1.24
C GLY A 296 -1.40 7.91 -0.67
N LEU A 297 -1.26 8.35 0.59
CA LEU A 297 -2.28 9.20 1.21
C LEU A 297 -2.39 10.59 0.53
N VAL A 298 -1.27 11.22 0.21
CA VAL A 298 -1.24 12.48 -0.58
C VAL A 298 -1.93 12.29 -1.92
N THR A 299 -1.65 11.18 -2.62
CA THR A 299 -2.27 10.86 -3.91
C THR A 299 -3.78 10.68 -3.78
N LEU A 300 -4.25 9.98 -2.75
CA LEU A 300 -5.67 9.82 -2.45
C LEU A 300 -6.33 11.18 -2.15
N LEU A 301 -5.76 11.99 -1.26
CA LEU A 301 -6.32 13.31 -0.90
C LEU A 301 -6.38 14.25 -2.10
N TRP A 302 -5.32 14.27 -2.93
CA TRP A 302 -5.32 15.03 -4.17
C TRP A 302 -6.40 14.52 -5.14
N ALA A 303 -6.53 13.20 -5.31
CA ALA A 303 -7.52 12.60 -6.19
C ALA A 303 -8.96 12.88 -5.73
N LEU A 304 -9.22 12.89 -4.42
CA LEU A 304 -10.54 13.27 -3.87
C LEU A 304 -10.92 14.71 -4.26
N LYS A 305 -9.96 15.63 -4.22
CA LYS A 305 -10.19 17.05 -4.52
C LYS A 305 -10.26 17.35 -6.03
N ASN A 306 -9.54 16.60 -6.85
CA ASN A 306 -9.33 16.89 -8.28
C ASN A 306 -9.98 15.85 -9.22
N ASP A 307 -10.93 15.08 -8.70
CA ASP A 307 -11.62 14.00 -9.41
C ASP A 307 -10.63 13.06 -10.12
N GLY A 308 -9.62 12.63 -9.36
CA GLY A 308 -8.45 11.91 -9.87
C GLY A 308 -8.53 10.39 -9.75
N LYS A 309 -9.54 9.83 -9.08
CA LYS A 309 -9.60 8.39 -8.78
C LYS A 309 -9.72 7.53 -10.03
N ASP A 310 -10.43 8.02 -11.04
CA ASP A 310 -10.66 7.31 -12.31
C ASP A 310 -9.62 7.66 -13.39
N LYS A 311 -8.64 8.51 -13.07
CA LYS A 311 -7.59 8.89 -14.02
C LYS A 311 -6.53 7.79 -14.13
N PRO A 312 -6.02 7.52 -15.35
CA PRO A 312 -4.96 6.53 -15.53
C PRO A 312 -3.71 6.86 -14.70
N GLY A 313 -3.16 5.84 -14.04
CA GLY A 313 -1.99 5.95 -13.17
C GLY A 313 -2.31 6.18 -11.69
N PHE A 314 -3.58 6.37 -11.32
CA PHE A 314 -4.00 6.42 -9.92
C PHE A 314 -3.67 5.08 -9.23
N GLY A 315 -2.85 5.13 -8.18
CA GLY A 315 -2.38 3.93 -7.47
C GLY A 315 -1.18 3.24 -8.12
N ASP A 316 -1.12 3.13 -9.45
CA ASP A 316 -0.04 2.44 -10.17
C ASP A 316 1.35 3.02 -9.87
N VAL A 317 1.46 4.35 -9.90
CA VAL A 317 2.74 5.04 -9.65
C VAL A 317 3.19 4.88 -8.20
N VAL A 318 2.23 4.86 -7.26
CA VAL A 318 2.50 4.62 -5.83
C VAL A 318 2.92 3.16 -5.61
N HIS A 319 2.33 2.22 -6.35
CA HIS A 319 2.76 0.81 -6.32
C HIS A 319 4.21 0.66 -6.84
N ALA A 320 4.56 1.35 -7.92
CA ALA A 320 5.93 1.38 -8.41
C ALA A 320 6.91 1.96 -7.37
N LEU A 321 6.52 3.01 -6.64
CA LEU A 321 7.28 3.53 -5.50
C LEU A 321 7.45 2.49 -4.37
N ALA A 322 6.39 1.76 -4.03
CA ALA A 322 6.42 0.72 -2.99
C ALA A 322 7.35 -0.44 -3.36
N SER A 323 7.51 -0.75 -4.65
CA SER A 323 8.48 -1.74 -5.13
C SER A 323 9.95 -1.30 -5.05
N GLY A 324 10.23 -0.09 -4.54
CA GLY A 324 11.59 0.41 -4.32
C GLY A 324 12.29 0.96 -5.56
N ARG A 325 11.59 1.10 -6.70
CA ARG A 325 12.17 1.61 -7.94
C ARG A 325 12.69 3.04 -7.77
N THR A 326 13.94 3.28 -8.16
CA THR A 326 14.59 4.61 -8.13
C THR A 326 14.16 5.48 -9.31
N SER A 327 13.86 4.85 -10.43
CA SER A 327 13.31 5.47 -11.61
C SER A 327 12.40 4.50 -12.37
N VAL A 328 11.48 5.03 -13.16
CA VAL A 328 10.53 4.26 -13.98
C VAL A 328 10.39 4.91 -15.35
N VAL A 329 10.04 4.10 -16.36
CA VAL A 329 9.62 4.63 -17.66
C VAL A 329 8.28 5.34 -17.48
N ILE A 330 8.13 6.51 -18.08
CA ILE A 330 6.87 7.25 -18.04
C ILE A 330 5.90 6.54 -18.98
N ASP A 331 4.73 6.20 -18.45
CA ASP A 331 3.60 5.80 -19.27
C ASP A 331 2.92 7.08 -19.81
N PRO A 332 2.86 7.29 -21.14
CA PRO A 332 2.22 8.46 -21.72
C PRO A 332 0.72 8.57 -21.44
N ALA A 333 0.05 7.46 -21.10
CA ALA A 333 -1.37 7.44 -20.76
C ALA A 333 -1.63 7.96 -19.34
N PHE A 334 -0.63 7.89 -18.44
CA PHE A 334 -0.80 8.30 -17.05
C PHE A 334 -0.79 9.82 -16.90
N ASP A 335 -1.60 10.34 -15.97
CA ASP A 335 -1.50 11.74 -15.58
C ASP A 335 -0.14 11.98 -14.91
N LYS A 336 0.64 12.92 -15.47
CA LYS A 336 1.98 13.27 -14.98
C LYS A 336 1.97 13.70 -13.51
N THR A 337 0.84 14.18 -13.01
CA THR A 337 0.67 14.62 -11.62
C THR A 337 0.89 13.47 -10.64
N PHE A 338 0.53 12.23 -10.99
CA PHE A 338 0.74 11.07 -10.10
C PHE A 338 2.22 10.78 -9.85
N TYR A 339 3.09 11.02 -10.83
CA TYR A 339 4.53 10.96 -10.63
C TYR A 339 5.02 12.03 -9.65
N LYS A 340 4.55 13.27 -9.79
CA LYS A 340 4.87 14.36 -8.85
C LYS A 340 4.43 14.02 -7.43
N LEU A 341 3.19 13.57 -7.24
CA LEU A 341 2.63 13.21 -5.94
C LEU A 341 3.38 12.03 -5.29
N ALA A 342 3.86 11.10 -6.10
CA ALA A 342 4.70 9.98 -5.66
C ALA A 342 6.19 10.34 -5.47
N GLY A 343 6.56 11.63 -5.57
CA GLY A 343 7.93 12.08 -5.33
C GLY A 343 8.90 11.83 -6.49
N TYR A 344 8.38 11.63 -7.70
CA TYR A 344 9.17 11.57 -8.93
C TYR A 344 9.16 12.89 -9.68
N ARG A 345 10.20 13.12 -10.46
CA ARG A 345 10.26 14.15 -11.49
C ARG A 345 10.40 13.52 -12.86
N ASN A 346 9.55 13.97 -13.78
CA ASN A 346 9.56 13.53 -15.17
C ASN A 346 10.70 14.24 -15.92
N LEU A 347 11.60 13.46 -16.51
CA LEU A 347 12.80 13.88 -17.23
C LEU A 347 12.94 13.02 -18.50
N GLY A 348 12.57 13.59 -19.65
CA GLY A 348 12.55 12.83 -20.91
C GLY A 348 11.55 11.68 -20.84
N ARG A 349 12.01 10.47 -21.18
CA ARG A 349 11.19 9.24 -21.12
C ARG A 349 11.07 8.62 -19.72
N ARG A 350 11.78 9.14 -18.71
CA ARG A 350 11.83 8.55 -17.36
C ARG A 350 11.29 9.48 -16.29
N ALA A 351 10.69 8.91 -15.27
CA ALA A 351 10.41 9.57 -14.01
C ALA A 351 11.44 9.09 -12.98
N VAL A 352 12.16 10.01 -12.35
CA VAL A 352 13.23 9.70 -11.39
C VAL A 352 12.84 10.23 -10.01
N ARG A 353 13.03 9.44 -8.96
CA ARG A 353 12.76 9.89 -7.59
C ARG A 353 13.60 11.09 -7.22
N ILE A 354 12.99 12.03 -6.52
CA ILE A 354 13.65 13.30 -6.16
C ILE A 354 14.84 13.08 -5.23
N ASP A 355 14.76 12.17 -4.25
CA ASP A 355 15.90 11.88 -3.38
C ASP A 355 17.09 11.26 -4.13
N ILE A 356 16.85 10.60 -5.27
CA ILE A 356 17.89 10.10 -6.15
C ILE A 356 18.52 11.25 -6.95
N LEU A 357 17.69 12.16 -7.46
CA LEU A 357 18.17 13.34 -8.18
C LEU A 357 19.04 14.24 -7.30
N GLU A 358 18.67 14.42 -6.03
CA GLU A 358 19.50 15.20 -5.11
C GLU A 358 20.82 14.50 -4.77
N ARG A 359 20.81 13.16 -4.61
CA ARG A 359 22.06 12.39 -4.46
C ARG A 359 22.93 12.44 -5.71
N LEU A 360 22.33 12.43 -6.90
CA LEU A 360 23.05 12.65 -8.15
C LEU A 360 23.70 14.03 -8.17
N ALA A 361 22.99 15.07 -7.72
CA ALA A 361 23.55 16.41 -7.61
C ALA A 361 24.74 16.47 -6.66
N ASP A 362 24.70 15.71 -5.55
CA ASP A 362 25.80 15.63 -4.59
C ASP A 362 27.05 14.94 -5.19
N LEU A 363 26.89 14.06 -6.18
CA LEU A 363 28.02 13.51 -6.96
C LEU A 363 28.54 14.48 -8.01
N ILE A 364 27.65 15.22 -8.67
CA ILE A 364 28.02 16.17 -9.73
C ILE A 364 28.73 17.41 -9.16
N ARG A 365 28.26 17.92 -8.01
CA ARG A 365 28.71 19.21 -7.46
C ARG A 365 30.21 19.26 -7.17
N PRO A 366 30.84 18.25 -6.52
CA PRO A 366 32.29 18.24 -6.35
C PRO A 366 33.03 18.25 -7.70
N ALA A 367 32.52 17.50 -8.70
CA ALA A 367 33.13 17.43 -10.02
C ALA A 367 33.07 18.76 -10.78
N THR A 368 31.98 19.52 -10.63
CA THR A 368 31.83 20.84 -11.28
C THR A 368 32.52 21.97 -10.53
N ASN A 369 32.67 21.86 -9.20
CA ASN A 369 33.29 22.93 -8.39
C ASN A 369 34.82 22.81 -8.30
N TRP A 370 35.36 21.63 -8.60
CA TRP A 370 36.80 21.42 -8.64
C TRP A 370 37.44 22.19 -9.79
N LYS A 371 38.62 22.77 -9.57
CA LYS A 371 39.41 23.43 -10.61
C LYS A 371 40.78 22.78 -10.72
N PRO A 372 41.38 22.73 -11.92
CA PRO A 372 42.75 22.22 -12.09
C PRO A 372 43.73 22.91 -11.12
N GLY A 373 44.55 22.11 -10.44
CA GLY A 373 45.52 22.57 -9.44
C GLY A 373 44.99 22.67 -8.00
N LEU A 374 43.68 22.48 -7.76
CA LEU A 374 43.11 22.46 -6.42
C LEU A 374 42.96 21.03 -5.89
N GLY A 375 43.99 20.54 -5.20
CA GLY A 375 43.95 19.24 -4.53
C GLY A 375 43.71 18.06 -5.47
N GLN A 376 43.31 16.91 -4.89
CA GLN A 376 43.00 15.71 -5.66
C GLN A 376 41.73 15.90 -6.50
N ARG A 377 41.80 15.52 -7.77
CA ARG A 377 40.67 15.58 -8.71
C ARG A 377 39.56 14.61 -8.28
N PRO A 378 38.32 15.09 -8.04
CA PRO A 378 37.18 14.21 -7.81
C PRO A 378 36.87 13.37 -9.05
N ASP A 379 36.27 12.20 -8.84
CA ASP A 379 35.83 11.36 -9.95
C ASP A 379 34.82 12.11 -10.84
N GLY A 380 34.95 11.96 -12.15
CA GLY A 380 34.16 12.69 -13.14
C GLY A 380 34.53 14.17 -13.33
N ALA A 381 35.39 14.78 -12.50
CA ALA A 381 35.81 16.17 -12.72
C ALA A 381 36.68 16.30 -13.99
N TYR A 382 36.50 17.38 -14.75
CA TYR A 382 37.22 17.61 -16.01
C TYR A 382 37.98 18.94 -16.05
N ASP A 383 37.30 20.09 -15.95
CA ASP A 383 37.95 21.42 -16.05
C ASP A 383 37.33 22.50 -15.15
N GLY A 384 36.40 22.11 -14.27
CA GLY A 384 35.67 23.03 -13.39
C GLY A 384 34.50 23.76 -14.04
N GLN A 385 34.16 23.39 -15.28
CA GLN A 385 32.90 23.80 -15.94
C GLN A 385 32.12 22.57 -16.43
N SER A 386 32.85 21.53 -16.82
CA SER A 386 32.30 20.27 -17.30
C SER A 386 32.64 19.12 -16.36
N PHE A 387 31.81 18.07 -16.42
CA PHE A 387 32.04 16.81 -15.74
C PHE A 387 31.74 15.65 -16.69
N MET A 388 32.26 14.48 -16.36
CA MET A 388 31.98 13.23 -17.03
C MET A 388 31.04 12.39 -16.18
N VAL A 389 30.15 11.67 -16.84
CA VAL A 389 29.28 10.69 -16.19
C VAL A 389 30.13 9.53 -15.68
N THR A 390 30.01 9.21 -14.40
CA THR A 390 30.77 8.14 -13.74
C THR A 390 29.89 6.92 -13.47
N PRO A 391 30.47 5.71 -13.30
CA PRO A 391 29.69 4.52 -12.94
C PRO A 391 28.83 4.68 -11.68
N PRO A 392 29.28 5.35 -10.60
CA PRO A 392 28.41 5.68 -9.46
C PRO A 392 27.15 6.49 -9.81
N MET A 393 27.27 7.47 -10.72
CA MET A 393 26.12 8.26 -11.18
C MET A 393 25.12 7.43 -11.98
N MET A 394 25.60 6.48 -12.78
CA MET A 394 24.75 5.55 -13.53
C MET A 394 24.01 4.58 -12.60
N SER A 395 24.76 4.01 -11.64
CA SER A 395 24.26 3.00 -10.71
C SER A 395 23.11 3.51 -9.85
N ILE A 396 23.21 4.73 -9.30
CA ILE A 396 22.17 5.28 -8.41
C ILE A 396 20.83 5.52 -9.12
N LEU A 397 20.87 5.83 -10.41
CA LEU A 397 19.67 6.09 -11.22
C LEU A 397 19.00 4.81 -11.70
N GLY A 398 19.74 3.69 -11.81
CA GLY A 398 19.25 2.47 -12.47
C GLY A 398 18.87 2.73 -13.93
N ALA A 399 19.68 3.52 -14.64
CA ALA A 399 19.37 4.06 -15.96
C ALA A 399 20.45 3.70 -17.00
N THR A 400 20.06 3.61 -18.27
CA THR A 400 21.00 3.42 -19.39
C THR A 400 21.74 4.71 -19.73
N ALA A 401 22.79 4.65 -20.55
CA ALA A 401 23.55 5.85 -20.94
C ALA A 401 22.66 6.89 -21.65
N ASP A 402 21.78 6.43 -22.53
CA ASP A 402 20.80 7.28 -23.23
C ASP A 402 19.82 7.94 -22.24
N ASP A 403 19.35 7.18 -21.25
CA ASP A 403 18.49 7.70 -20.20
C ASP A 403 19.21 8.77 -19.36
N MET A 404 20.49 8.55 -19.03
CA MET A 404 21.29 9.50 -18.28
C MET A 404 21.47 10.81 -19.03
N GLU A 405 21.71 10.76 -20.33
CA GLU A 405 21.80 11.96 -21.17
C GLU A 405 20.47 12.75 -21.16
N GLU A 406 19.33 12.08 -21.34
CA GLU A 406 18.01 12.73 -21.26
C GLU A 406 17.72 13.32 -19.88
N ILE A 407 18.07 12.61 -18.81
CA ILE A 407 17.93 13.06 -17.42
C ILE A 407 18.75 14.32 -17.19
N LEU A 408 20.03 14.31 -17.55
CA LEU A 408 20.93 15.46 -17.41
C LEU A 408 20.44 16.67 -18.24
N LYS A 409 19.96 16.45 -19.46
CA LYS A 409 19.33 17.50 -20.27
C LYS A 409 18.11 18.09 -19.57
N GLY A 410 17.22 17.26 -19.01
CA GLY A 410 16.06 17.70 -18.25
C GLY A 410 16.40 18.44 -16.94
N LEU A 411 17.57 18.17 -16.36
CA LEU A 411 18.15 18.92 -15.23
C LEU A 411 18.83 20.22 -15.67
N GLY A 412 19.01 20.45 -16.97
CA GLY A 412 19.57 21.69 -17.54
C GLY A 412 21.05 21.61 -17.89
N TYR A 413 21.67 20.43 -17.88
CA TYR A 413 23.02 20.24 -18.40
C TYR A 413 23.03 20.10 -19.93
N ARG A 414 24.19 20.28 -20.54
CA ARG A 414 24.39 20.13 -21.99
C ARG A 414 25.49 19.11 -22.24
N ALA A 415 25.28 18.25 -23.22
CA ALA A 415 26.28 17.30 -23.68
C ALA A 415 27.25 17.98 -24.65
N GLU A 416 28.54 17.72 -24.50
CA GLU A 416 29.60 18.16 -25.41
C GLU A 416 30.39 16.92 -25.85
N PRO A 417 30.25 16.45 -27.11
CA PRO A 417 30.99 15.30 -27.58
C PRO A 417 32.48 15.65 -27.71
N LYS A 418 33.35 14.83 -27.09
CA LYS A 418 34.81 14.96 -27.20
C LYS A 418 35.46 13.62 -27.56
N PRO A 419 36.54 13.61 -28.36
CA PRO A 419 37.29 12.39 -28.63
C PRO A 419 37.84 11.78 -27.34
N ALA A 420 37.62 10.47 -27.13
CA ALA A 420 38.03 9.78 -25.91
C ALA A 420 39.55 9.86 -25.65
N VAL A 421 40.35 9.88 -26.72
CA VAL A 421 41.82 9.99 -26.65
C VAL A 421 42.24 11.34 -26.05
N GLU A 422 41.61 12.43 -26.48
CA GLU A 422 41.91 13.78 -25.97
C GLU A 422 41.48 13.94 -24.52
N VAL A 423 40.31 13.42 -24.17
CA VAL A 423 39.81 13.42 -22.80
C VAL A 423 40.78 12.66 -21.89
N LYS A 424 41.15 11.44 -22.25
CA LYS A 424 42.06 10.61 -21.45
C LYS A 424 43.43 11.27 -21.26
N ALA A 425 44.04 11.76 -22.34
CA ALA A 425 45.34 12.43 -22.29
C ALA A 425 45.33 13.66 -21.37
N ARG A 426 44.25 14.47 -21.41
CA ARG A 426 44.10 15.63 -20.54
C ARG A 426 43.97 15.23 -19.07
N LEU A 427 43.20 14.19 -18.76
CA LEU A 427 43.02 13.72 -17.39
C LEU A 427 44.32 13.17 -16.80
N GLU A 428 45.06 12.38 -17.58
CA GLU A 428 46.37 11.86 -17.17
C GLU A 428 47.36 13.00 -16.88
N ALA A 429 47.39 14.04 -17.72
CA ALA A 429 48.20 15.22 -17.48
C ALA A 429 47.81 15.95 -16.18
N GLN A 430 46.51 16.11 -15.92
CA GLN A 430 46.01 16.73 -14.68
C GLN A 430 46.33 15.91 -13.44
N ASP A 431 46.15 14.59 -13.50
CA ASP A 431 46.40 13.68 -12.38
C ASP A 431 47.90 13.61 -12.07
N ASN A 432 48.77 13.62 -13.08
CA ASN A 432 50.22 13.69 -12.90
C ASN A 432 50.64 15.02 -12.26
N ALA A 433 50.13 16.15 -12.76
CA ALA A 433 50.42 17.46 -12.18
C ALA A 433 49.97 17.57 -10.70
N ALA A 434 48.83 16.98 -10.35
CA ALA A 434 48.35 16.94 -8.97
C ALA A 434 49.25 16.08 -8.06
N ARG A 435 49.76 14.94 -8.55
CA ARG A 435 50.72 14.10 -7.81
C ARG A 435 52.04 14.82 -7.58
N GLU A 436 52.57 15.48 -8.61
CA GLU A 436 53.81 16.27 -8.49
C GLU A 436 53.65 17.41 -7.49
N ALA A 437 52.53 18.14 -7.53
CA ALA A 437 52.23 19.20 -6.57
C ALA A 437 52.07 18.67 -5.13
N ALA A 438 51.46 17.50 -4.93
CA ALA A 438 51.34 16.88 -3.62
C ALA A 438 52.70 16.47 -3.05
N VAL A 439 53.57 15.87 -3.87
CA VAL A 439 54.94 15.52 -3.47
C VAL A 439 55.75 16.77 -3.11
N ALA A 440 55.66 17.82 -3.92
CA ALA A 440 56.34 19.08 -3.63
C ALA A 440 55.85 19.70 -2.32
N LYS A 441 54.53 19.67 -2.05
CA LYS A 441 53.96 20.17 -0.81
C LYS A 441 54.44 19.38 0.42
N LEU A 442 54.45 18.06 0.35
CA LEU A 442 54.98 17.20 1.42
C LEU A 442 56.46 17.50 1.69
N ALA A 443 57.27 17.65 0.65
CA ALA A 443 58.68 18.01 0.79
C ALA A 443 58.87 19.39 1.47
N THR A 444 58.02 20.39 1.15
CA THR A 444 58.06 21.69 1.82
C THR A 444 57.60 21.62 3.28
N GLU A 445 56.58 20.82 3.59
CA GLU A 445 56.09 20.62 4.96
C GLU A 445 57.13 19.88 5.81
N GLU A 446 57.82 18.88 5.25
CA GLU A 446 58.93 18.17 5.89
C GLU A 446 60.14 19.10 6.13
N ALA A 447 60.49 19.94 5.15
CA ALA A 447 61.56 20.93 5.31
C ALA A 447 61.23 21.96 6.41
N ALA A 448 60.01 22.48 6.44
CA ALA A 448 59.55 23.41 7.48
C ALA A 448 59.54 22.75 8.87
N ARG A 449 59.13 21.47 8.96
CA ARG A 449 59.17 20.70 10.22
C ARG A 449 60.60 20.43 10.69
N ALA A 450 61.52 20.15 9.77
CA ALA A 450 62.94 19.98 10.07
C ALA A 450 63.59 21.30 10.51
N GLU A 451 63.19 22.44 9.93
CA GLU A 451 63.65 23.78 10.33
C GLU A 451 63.11 24.17 11.72
N GLN A 452 61.84 23.90 12.00
CA GLN A 452 61.26 24.07 13.34
C GLN A 452 61.92 23.18 14.39
N ALA A 453 62.25 21.92 14.05
CA ALA A 453 62.99 21.03 14.93
C ALA A 453 64.40 21.55 15.23
N LYS A 454 65.12 22.06 14.22
CA LYS A 454 66.43 22.69 14.40
C LYS A 454 66.36 23.98 15.24
N ALA A 455 65.32 24.79 15.05
CA ALA A 455 65.10 26.00 15.84
C ALA A 455 64.77 25.67 17.32
N ALA A 456 64.01 24.60 17.57
CA ALA A 456 63.74 24.11 18.92
C ALA A 456 65.00 23.54 19.60
N GLU A 457 65.86 22.84 18.85
CA GLU A 457 67.13 22.32 19.35
C GLU A 457 68.14 23.45 19.65
N ALA A 458 68.19 24.49 18.79
CA ALA A 458 68.99 25.69 19.03
C ALA A 458 68.54 26.48 20.27
N ALA A 459 67.23 26.62 20.48
CA ALA A 459 66.67 27.24 21.68
C ALA A 459 66.96 26.43 22.96
N ALA A 460 67.00 25.10 22.87
CA ALA A 460 67.38 24.23 23.97
C ALA A 460 68.89 24.32 24.30
N THR A 461 69.75 24.53 23.30
CA THR A 461 71.19 24.78 23.53
C THR A 461 71.48 26.17 24.11
N ASP A 462 70.69 27.19 23.77
CA ASP A 462 70.82 28.53 24.37
C ASP A 462 70.37 28.52 25.84
N ALA A 463 69.29 27.80 26.16
CA ALA A 463 68.85 27.58 27.54
C ALA A 463 69.85 26.77 28.38
N ALA A 464 70.64 25.88 27.75
CA ALA A 464 71.73 25.16 28.42
C ALA A 464 73.00 26.02 28.59
N ALA A 465 73.20 27.07 27.79
CA ALA A 465 74.30 28.01 27.93
C ALA A 465 74.03 29.06 29.04
N GLU A 466 72.77 29.45 29.28
CA GLU A 466 72.39 30.29 30.42
C GLU A 466 72.37 29.53 31.76
N ALA A 467 72.18 28.20 31.77
CA ALA A 467 72.19 27.39 33.00
C ALA A 467 73.59 27.04 33.55
N ALA A 468 74.68 27.45 32.87
CA ALA A 468 76.05 27.18 33.31
C ALA A 468 76.69 28.31 34.15
N VAL A 469 75.96 29.40 34.43
CA VAL A 469 76.42 30.52 35.27
C VAL A 469 75.38 30.84 36.34
N GLU A 470 75.17 29.95 37.29
CA GLU A 470 75.06 30.26 38.72
C GLU A 470 74.73 28.98 39.49
N GLY A 471 75.62 28.64 40.42
CA GLY A 471 75.39 27.55 41.36
C GLY A 471 74.62 28.00 42.59
N SER A 472 74.06 26.99 43.26
CA SER A 472 73.80 26.87 44.70
C SER A 472 72.39 27.25 45.21
N GLU A 473 71.55 26.21 45.31
CA GLU A 473 70.74 25.71 46.46
C GLU A 473 70.68 26.49 47.80
N PRO A 474 69.74 26.19 48.76
CA PRO A 474 68.67 25.18 48.76
C PRO A 474 67.27 25.59 49.33
N ALA A 475 66.34 24.63 49.20
CA ALA A 475 65.02 24.35 49.78
C ALA A 475 64.46 25.09 51.02
N SER A 476 63.14 25.34 51.04
CA SER A 476 62.16 24.65 51.92
C SER A 476 60.69 25.10 51.72
N ASP A 477 59.78 24.12 51.77
CA ASP A 477 58.38 24.11 52.27
C ASP A 477 57.25 25.00 51.70
N ALA A 478 56.35 24.31 50.98
CA ALA A 478 54.96 23.97 51.36
C ALA A 478 53.78 24.98 51.23
N VAL A 479 52.74 24.43 50.57
CA VAL A 479 51.26 24.62 50.64
C VAL A 479 50.60 25.80 49.90
N ALA A 480 49.88 25.52 48.80
CA ALA A 480 48.40 25.48 48.73
C ALA A 480 47.79 25.55 47.30
N VAL A 481 47.09 24.46 46.92
CA VAL A 481 45.74 24.39 46.29
C VAL A 481 45.48 25.10 44.93
N SER A 482 45.31 24.36 43.83
CA SER A 482 44.00 23.82 43.38
C SER A 482 44.06 23.25 41.94
N GLU A 483 43.56 22.03 41.78
CA GLU A 483 43.36 21.32 40.51
C GLU A 483 42.18 21.88 39.71
N THR A 484 42.26 21.89 38.37
CA THR A 484 41.47 20.95 37.55
C THR A 484 42.03 20.88 36.12
N ALA A 485 42.40 19.66 35.71
CA ALA A 485 42.86 19.31 34.38
C ALA A 485 41.70 18.76 33.52
N VAL A 486 41.71 19.08 32.23
CA VAL A 486 41.07 18.28 31.19
C VAL A 486 42.08 18.14 30.06
N GLU A 487 42.60 16.92 29.88
CA GLU A 487 43.32 16.51 28.69
C GLU A 487 42.65 15.27 28.09
N ILE A 488 42.64 15.24 26.77
CA ILE A 488 41.98 14.30 25.87
C ILE A 488 42.90 13.10 25.63
N PRO A 489 42.38 11.87 25.44
CA PRO A 489 43.15 10.81 24.79
C PRO A 489 42.46 10.22 23.54
N ALA A 490 43.29 9.79 22.59
CA ALA A 490 42.96 8.85 21.50
C ALA A 490 43.67 7.51 21.81
N GLU A 491 42.92 6.40 21.93
CA GLU A 491 42.90 5.20 21.04
C GLU A 491 44.17 4.30 21.17
N ILE A 492 44.17 2.95 21.26
CA ILE A 492 43.49 1.89 20.47
C ILE A 492 43.58 0.49 21.18
N THR A 493 42.56 -0.37 20.93
CA THR A 493 42.48 -1.88 20.88
C THR A 493 42.31 -2.85 22.09
N SER A 494 41.38 -3.81 21.84
CA SER A 494 41.13 -5.18 22.40
C SER A 494 40.71 -5.29 23.88
N ASP A 495 39.78 -6.14 24.34
CA ASP A 495 39.24 -7.45 23.91
C ASP A 495 37.88 -7.77 24.61
N ALA A 496 37.14 -8.78 24.11
CA ALA A 496 36.18 -9.68 24.80
C ALA A 496 34.99 -9.15 25.65
N ALA A 497 33.74 -9.47 25.23
CA ALA A 497 32.85 -10.40 25.97
C ALA A 497 31.43 -10.54 25.36
N ALA A 498 31.04 -11.81 25.16
CA ALA A 498 29.74 -12.43 25.44
C ALA A 498 28.45 -11.98 24.70
N GLU A 499 28.05 -12.87 23.79
CA GLU A 499 26.71 -13.16 23.27
C GLU A 499 25.63 -13.42 24.34
N PRO A 500 24.35 -13.15 24.01
CA PRO A 500 23.29 -14.10 24.32
C PRO A 500 22.58 -14.57 23.04
N ALA A 501 22.52 -15.90 22.89
CA ALA A 501 21.85 -16.61 21.82
C ALA A 501 20.33 -16.69 22.04
N ALA A 502 19.56 -16.54 20.95
CA ALA A 502 18.17 -16.98 20.79
C ALA A 502 18.00 -17.52 19.35
N PRO A 503 17.05 -18.43 19.12
CA PRO A 503 17.31 -19.69 18.41
C PRO A 503 17.15 -19.65 16.89
N ALA A 504 17.86 -20.58 16.25
CA ALA A 504 17.76 -20.91 14.84
C ALA A 504 16.40 -21.53 14.50
N VAL A 505 15.81 -21.07 13.39
CA VAL A 505 14.73 -21.76 12.68
C VAL A 505 15.41 -22.61 11.61
N GLU A 506 15.28 -23.93 11.74
CA GLU A 506 15.70 -24.90 10.74
C GLU A 506 14.80 -24.79 9.50
N GLU A 507 15.41 -24.49 8.36
CA GLU A 507 14.85 -24.75 7.04
C GLU A 507 15.32 -26.17 6.65
N GLN A 508 14.50 -27.18 6.98
CA GLN A 508 14.62 -28.51 6.41
C GLN A 508 13.67 -28.64 5.21
N ALA A 509 14.28 -29.00 4.09
CA ALA A 509 13.64 -29.42 2.87
C ALA A 509 12.72 -30.61 3.11
N ASP A 510 11.47 -30.51 2.66
CA ASP A 510 10.58 -31.65 2.50
C ASP A 510 10.50 -31.98 1.00
N ALA A 511 10.95 -33.17 0.66
CA ALA A 511 10.80 -33.76 -0.67
C ALA A 511 9.41 -34.41 -0.75
N PRO A 512 8.71 -34.34 -1.91
CA PRO A 512 7.47 -35.07 -2.05
C PRO A 512 7.75 -36.56 -2.25
N VAL A 513 7.19 -37.38 -1.37
CA VAL A 513 7.07 -38.83 -1.56
C VAL A 513 5.97 -39.10 -2.58
N GLU A 514 6.35 -39.70 -3.70
CA GLU A 514 5.46 -40.44 -4.59
C GLU A 514 4.78 -41.58 -3.82
N THR A 515 3.45 -41.56 -3.79
CA THR A 515 2.64 -42.76 -3.60
C THR A 515 2.13 -43.20 -4.97
N GLU A 516 2.66 -44.31 -5.46
CA GLU A 516 2.04 -45.12 -6.52
C GLU A 516 0.76 -45.82 -6.00
N GLN A 517 -0.23 -45.85 -6.91
CA GLN A 517 -1.25 -46.89 -7.14
C GLN A 517 -2.44 -47.02 -6.16
N ASP A 518 -3.66 -46.71 -6.66
CA ASP A 518 -4.60 -47.77 -7.05
C ASP A 518 -5.80 -47.28 -7.90
N GLU A 519 -6.05 -48.04 -8.96
CA GLU A 519 -7.33 -48.39 -9.63
C GLU A 519 -8.43 -47.33 -9.90
N ALA A 520 -8.61 -47.00 -11.20
CA ALA A 520 -9.81 -47.31 -12.02
C ALA A 520 -9.86 -46.45 -13.31
#